data_AF-A0AAU4FPX2-F1
#
_entry.id   AF-A0AAU4FPX2-F1
#
_cell.length_a   1.000
_cell.length_b   1.000
_cell.length_c   1.000
_cell.angle_alpha   90.00
_cell.angle_beta   90.00
_cell.angle_gamma   90.00
#
_symmetry.space_group_name_H-M   'P 1'
#
loop_
_entity.id
_entity.type
_entity.pdbx_description
1 polymer ?
#
loop_
_entity_poly.entity_id
_entity_poly.type
_entity_poly.pdbx_seq_one_letter_code
_entity_poly.pdbx_strand_id
1 'polypeptide(L)'
;MAKWTPTHEAPEPLEGPVVATVTGGTVIWFVLFLVQVPFYGWFDDHGHLWWLWTCAAGAGLGLIGIWYVRGRDAALRRASAAPDPGA
;
A
#
# COMPACT_ATOMS: atom_id res chain seq x y z
N MET A 1 -2.48 30.46 -23.62
CA MET A 1 -2.60 29.18 -22.88
C MET A 1 -4.03 29.10 -22.39
N ALA A 2 -4.86 28.24 -22.99
CA ALA A 2 -6.26 28.10 -22.58
C ALA A 2 -6.31 27.38 -21.22
N LYS A 3 -6.95 28.00 -20.23
CA LYS A 3 -7.17 27.39 -18.91
C LYS A 3 -8.04 26.13 -19.07
N TRP A 4 -7.55 24.99 -18.59
CA TRP A 4 -8.37 23.79 -18.49
C TRP A 4 -9.51 24.06 -17.51
N THR A 5 -10.76 23.87 -17.96
CA THR A 5 -11.96 24.07 -17.12
C THR A 5 -12.55 22.68 -16.89
N PRO A 6 -12.49 22.12 -15.67
CA PRO A 6 -13.01 20.79 -15.40
C PRO A 6 -14.52 20.73 -15.68
N THR A 7 -14.94 19.84 -16.59
CA THR A 7 -16.34 19.65 -17.01
C THR A 7 -17.12 18.71 -16.08
N HIS A 8 -16.42 17.99 -15.20
CA HIS A 8 -17.01 17.09 -14.20
C HIS A 8 -16.68 17.58 -12.81
N GLU A 9 -17.70 17.64 -11.94
CA GLU A 9 -17.52 17.79 -10.50
C GLU A 9 -16.68 16.62 -10.00
N ALA A 10 -15.69 16.89 -9.16
CA ALA A 10 -14.83 15.85 -8.64
C ALA A 10 -15.71 14.85 -7.86
N PRO A 11 -15.72 13.56 -8.22
CA PRO A 11 -16.47 12.57 -7.47
C PRO A 11 -16.02 12.59 -6.01
N GLU A 12 -16.93 12.27 -5.10
CA GLU A 12 -16.62 12.24 -3.67
C GLU A 12 -15.33 11.44 -3.41
N PRO A 13 -14.48 11.88 -2.46
CA PRO A 13 -13.25 11.18 -2.15
C PRO A 13 -13.53 9.70 -1.92
N LEU A 14 -12.83 8.85 -2.66
CA LEU A 14 -13.03 7.40 -2.57
C LEU A 14 -12.58 6.93 -1.17
N GLU A 15 -13.53 6.76 -0.25
CA GLU A 15 -13.29 6.26 1.11
C GLU A 15 -13.08 4.74 1.11
N GLY A 16 -12.04 4.29 0.43
CA GLY A 16 -11.62 2.90 0.47
C GLY A 16 -10.89 2.56 1.77
N PRO A 17 -10.95 1.30 2.27
CA PRO A 17 -10.20 0.88 3.45
C PRO A 17 -8.71 0.72 3.12
N VAL A 18 -8.01 1.85 2.91
CA VAL A 18 -6.62 1.88 2.41
C VAL A 18 -5.67 1.08 3.30
N VAL A 19 -5.82 1.18 4.62
CA VAL A 19 -5.00 0.41 5.56
C VAL A 19 -5.18 -1.09 5.33
N ALA A 20 -6.42 -1.56 5.17
CA ALA A 20 -6.72 -2.96 4.94
C ALA A 20 -6.16 -3.45 3.58
N THR A 21 -6.28 -2.64 2.53
CA THR A 21 -5.75 -2.97 1.19
C THR A 21 -4.23 -3.10 1.21
N VAL A 22 -3.53 -2.14 1.81
CA VAL A 22 -2.06 -2.19 1.90
C VAL A 22 -1.63 -3.37 2.76
N THR A 23 -2.28 -3.62 3.90
CA THR A 23 -2.00 -4.80 4.73
C THR A 23 -2.23 -6.11 3.98
N GLY A 24 -3.34 -6.23 3.24
CA GLY A 24 -3.65 -7.42 2.44
C GLY A 24 -2.59 -7.70 1.38
N GLY A 25 -2.20 -6.68 0.61
CA GLY A 25 -1.13 -6.80 -0.38
C GLY A 25 0.21 -7.22 0.25
N THR A 26 0.59 -6.60 1.37
CA THR A 26 1.82 -6.95 2.09
C THR A 26 1.81 -8.39 2.58
N VAL A 27 0.69 -8.87 3.14
CA VAL A 27 0.55 -10.25 3.62
C VAL A 27 0.69 -11.23 2.47
N ILE A 28 0.05 -10.97 1.33
CA ILE A 28 0.16 -11.84 0.14
C ILE A 28 1.62 -11.94 -0.30
N TRP A 29 2.31 -10.81 -0.47
CA TRP A 29 3.72 -10.81 -0.88
C TRP A 29 4.64 -11.49 0.12
N PHE A 30 4.41 -11.28 1.41
CA PHE A 30 5.18 -11.91 2.48
C PHE A 30 4.98 -13.42 2.52
N VAL A 31 3.74 -13.89 2.40
CA VAL A 31 3.43 -15.33 2.34
C VAL A 31 4.06 -15.96 1.09
N LEU A 32 3.94 -15.33 -0.07
CA LEU A 32 4.60 -15.79 -1.30
C LEU A 32 6.12 -15.87 -1.15
N PHE A 33 6.74 -14.91 -0.46
CA PHE A 33 8.17 -14.96 -0.14
C PHE A 33 8.49 -16.18 0.74
N LEU A 34 7.77 -16.35 1.87
CA LEU A 34 8.00 -17.46 2.80
C LEU A 34 7.84 -18.83 2.15
N VAL A 35 6.83 -19.00 1.28
CA VAL A 35 6.60 -20.26 0.56
C VAL A 35 7.72 -20.56 -0.43
N GLN A 36 8.37 -19.54 -1.01
CA GLN A 36 9.45 -19.74 -1.98
C GLN A 36 10.81 -20.00 -1.34
N VAL A 37 11.08 -19.53 -0.11
CA VAL A 37 12.38 -19.70 0.55
C VAL A 37 12.85 -21.16 0.62
N PRO A 38 12.03 -22.17 0.99
CA PRO A 38 12.42 -23.58 0.96
C PRO A 38 12.82 -24.10 -0.43
N PHE A 39 12.34 -23.45 -1.50
CA PHE A 39 12.61 -23.81 -2.89
C PHE A 39 13.70 -22.94 -3.52
N TYR A 40 14.49 -22.21 -2.72
CA TYR A 40 15.51 -21.28 -3.23
C TYR A 40 16.42 -21.92 -4.29
N GLY A 41 16.91 -23.14 -4.05
CA GLY A 41 17.76 -23.86 -5.00
C GLY A 41 17.08 -24.11 -6.35
N TRP A 42 15.80 -24.50 -6.36
CA TRP A 42 15.05 -24.68 -7.60
C TRP A 42 14.91 -23.36 -8.37
N PHE A 43 14.62 -22.26 -7.68
CA PHE A 43 14.52 -20.94 -8.31
C PHE A 43 15.87 -20.44 -8.85
N ASP A 44 16.97 -20.76 -8.19
CA ASP A 44 18.33 -20.45 -8.64
C ASP A 44 18.69 -21.25 -9.90
N ASP A 45 18.47 -22.57 -9.86
CA ASP A 45 18.78 -23.49 -10.95
C ASP A 45 17.99 -23.18 -12.24
N HIS A 46 16.78 -22.63 -12.12
CA HIS A 46 15.91 -22.29 -13.26
C HIS A 46 15.99 -20.81 -13.66
N GLY A 47 16.84 -20.01 -13.02
CA GLY A 47 17.00 -18.58 -13.33
C GLY A 47 15.79 -17.72 -12.96
N HIS A 48 14.95 -18.19 -12.03
CA HIS A 48 13.75 -17.51 -11.55
C HIS A 48 13.96 -16.79 -10.22
N LEU A 49 15.20 -16.66 -9.74
CA LEU A 49 15.53 -16.00 -8.48
C LEU A 49 14.98 -14.56 -8.36
N TRP A 50 14.79 -13.87 -9.48
CA TRP A 50 14.09 -12.58 -9.57
C TRP A 50 12.71 -12.59 -8.87
N TRP A 51 11.95 -13.70 -8.95
CA TRP A 51 10.62 -13.81 -8.34
C TRP A 51 10.70 -13.74 -6.82
N LEU A 52 11.68 -14.42 -6.22
CA LEU A 52 11.92 -14.41 -4.79
C LEU A 52 12.27 -13.00 -4.30
N TRP A 53 13.16 -12.31 -5.02
CA TRP A 53 13.53 -10.92 -4.72
C TRP A 53 12.37 -9.95 -4.92
N THR A 54 11.50 -10.18 -5.91
CA THR A 54 10.28 -9.38 -6.12
C THR A 54 9.34 -9.52 -4.93
N CYS A 55 9.11 -10.74 -4.43
CA CYS A 55 8.30 -10.95 -3.24
C CYS A 55 8.93 -10.35 -1.99
N ALA A 56 10.26 -10.45 -1.83
CA ALA A 56 10.99 -9.81 -0.75
C ALA A 56 10.85 -8.28 -0.78
N ALA A 57 11.00 -7.67 -1.95
CA ALA A 57 10.81 -6.23 -2.15
C ALA A 57 9.36 -5.81 -1.88
N GLY A 58 8.37 -6.57 -2.37
CA GLY A 58 6.96 -6.33 -2.12
C GLY A 58 6.60 -6.38 -0.63
N ALA A 59 7.12 -7.38 0.11
CA ALA A 59 6.95 -7.48 1.55
C ALA A 59 7.64 -6.31 2.29
N GLY A 60 8.88 -5.99 1.93
CA GLY A 60 9.66 -4.89 2.53
C GLY A 60 9.02 -3.52 2.32
N LEU A 61 8.66 -3.19 1.07
CA LEU A 61 7.93 -1.97 0.73
C LEU A 61 6.54 -1.93 1.39
N GLY A 62 5.88 -3.09 1.48
CA GLY A 62 4.60 -3.23 2.15
C GLY A 62 4.63 -2.88 3.63
N LEU A 63 5.68 -3.26 4.37
CA LEU A 63 5.87 -2.88 5.78
C LEU A 63 6.00 -1.36 5.95
N ILE A 64 6.77 -0.71 5.07
CA ILE A 64 6.92 0.76 5.05
C ILE A 64 5.57 1.42 4.71
N GLY A 65 4.86 0.88 3.73
CA GLY A 65 3.52 1.34 3.35
C GLY A 65 2.54 1.28 4.51
N ILE A 66 2.49 0.18 5.26
CA ILE A 66 1.62 0.01 6.44
C ILE A 66 1.92 1.09 7.50
N TRP A 67 3.19 1.32 7.81
CA TRP A 67 3.59 2.35 8.78
C TRP A 67 3.08 3.74 8.34
N TYR A 68 3.29 4.08 7.06
CA TYR A 68 2.87 5.36 6.50
C TYR A 68 1.34 5.55 6.52
N VAL A 69 0.58 4.57 6.02
CA VAL A 69 -0.89 4.71 5.94
C VAL A 69 -1.55 4.73 7.30
N ARG A 70 -1.00 4.03 8.30
CA ARG A 70 -1.48 4.09 9.69
C ARG A 70 -1.23 5.47 10.30
N GLY A 71 -0.05 6.05 10.07
CA GLY A 71 0.25 7.42 10.51
C GLY A 71 -0.67 8.45 9.88
N ARG A 72 -0.93 8.31 8.56
CA ARG A 72 -1.86 9.17 7.83
C ARG A 72 -3.30 9.03 8.35
N ASP A 73 -3.79 7.81 8.55
CA ASP A 73 -5.13 7.55 9.08
C ASP A 73 -5.32 8.15 10.48
N ALA A 74 -4.31 8.02 11.35
CA ALA A 74 -4.31 8.64 12.67
C ALA A 74 -4.29 10.19 12.62
N ALA A 75 -3.59 10.79 11.66
CA ALA A 75 -3.60 12.23 11.47
C ALA A 75 -4.97 12.73 10.99
N LEU A 76 -5.59 12.03 10.03
CA LEU A 76 -6.91 12.37 9.50
C LEU A 76 -8.00 12.26 10.59
N ARG A 77 -7.98 11.18 11.39
CA ARG A 77 -8.90 11.02 12.53
C ARG A 77 -8.76 12.11 13.60
N ARG A 78 -7.55 12.65 13.80
CA ARG A 78 -7.33 13.77 14.73
C ARG A 78 -7.88 15.08 14.17
N ALA A 79 -7.71 15.31 12.86
CA ALA A 79 -8.24 16.50 12.20
C ALA A 79 -9.78 16.51 12.20
N SER A 80 -10.42 15.36 11.98
CA SER A 80 -11.88 15.26 12.02
C SER A 80 -12.48 15.35 13.43
N ALA A 81 -11.69 15.10 14.47
CA ALA A 81 -12.12 15.23 15.86
C ALA A 81 -11.87 16.63 16.46
N ALA A 82 -11.14 17.50 15.77
CA ALA A 82 -10.93 18.87 16.21
C ALA A 82 -12.23 19.67 16.03
N PRO A 83 -12.68 20.47 17.02
CA PRO A 83 -13.84 21.34 16.86
C PRO A 83 -13.60 22.31 15.71
N ASP A 84 -14.63 22.53 14.90
CA ASP A 84 -14.59 23.54 13.84
C ASP A 84 -14.33 24.91 14.51
N PRO A 85 -13.24 25.62 14.21
CA PRO A 85 -12.90 26.88 14.90
C PRO A 85 -13.84 28.05 14.55
N GLY A 86 -15.02 27.77 14.00
CA GLY A 86 -16.05 28.74 13.60
C GLY A 86 -17.49 28.31 13.91
N ALA A 87 -17.72 27.28 14.74
CA ALA A 87 -19.05 26.91 15.24
C ALA A 87 -19.28 27.41 16.68
#